data_AF-A0A645J260-F1
#
_entry.id   AF-A0A645J260-F1
#
_cell.length_a   1.000
_cell.length_b   1.000
_cell.length_c   1.000
_cell.angle_alpha   90.00
_cell.angle_beta   90.00
_cell.angle_gamma   90.00
#
_symmetry.space_group_name_H-M   'P 1'
#
loop_
_entity.id
_entity.type
_entity.pdbx_description
1 polymer ?
#
loop_
_entity_poly.entity_id
_entity_poly.type
_entity_poly.pdbx_seq_one_letter_code
_entity_poly.pdbx_strand_id
1 'polypeptide(L)'
;MPIYSNANDTFFAGYGFYTLHAGSPGVKTITFPEATDAVDLYSGEVLGRKVNQVSREMKVFDTWSIVTGDADKILEAIKKP
;
A
#
# COMPACT_ATOMS: atom_id res chain seq x y z
N MET A 1 9.58 -11.99 -6.60
CA MET A 1 9.53 -10.94 -7.64
C MET A 1 9.82 -9.60 -6.97
N PRO A 2 10.67 -8.72 -7.53
CA PRO A 2 11.09 -7.51 -6.86
C PRO A 2 9.98 -6.45 -6.86
N ILE A 3 9.95 -5.64 -5.81
CA ILE A 3 9.09 -4.46 -5.73
C ILE A 3 9.96 -3.23 -5.87
N TYR A 4 9.54 -2.32 -6.72
CA TYR A 4 10.30 -1.14 -7.09
C TYR A 4 9.72 0.09 -6.39
N SER A 5 10.55 0.77 -5.59
CA SER A 5 10.31 2.14 -5.17
C SER A 5 11.18 3.05 -6.03
N ASN A 6 10.59 4.09 -6.62
CA ASN A 6 11.29 5.08 -7.45
C ASN A 6 12.04 6.14 -6.62
N ALA A 7 12.13 5.94 -5.29
CA ALA A 7 12.75 6.84 -4.34
C ALA A 7 13.54 6.04 -3.28
N ASN A 8 14.52 6.69 -2.61
CA ASN A 8 15.29 6.13 -1.48
C ASN A 8 14.45 6.04 -0.19
N ASP A 9 13.19 5.64 -0.33
CA ASP A 9 12.25 5.49 0.77
C ASP A 9 12.40 4.10 1.39
N THR A 10 12.20 3.99 2.71
CA THR A 10 12.21 2.70 3.38
C THR A 10 10.96 1.94 2.99
N PHE A 11 11.13 0.73 2.46
CA PHE A 11 10.03 -0.07 1.94
C PHE A 11 10.11 -1.51 2.44
N PHE A 12 8.98 -2.02 2.93
CA PHE A 12 8.81 -3.44 3.25
C PHE A 12 7.68 -4.01 2.40
N ALA A 13 7.89 -5.26 1.95
CA ALA A 13 6.89 -6.03 1.25
C ALA A 13 6.98 -7.52 1.57
N GLY A 14 5.84 -8.09 1.93
CA GLY A 14 5.72 -9.52 2.13
C GLY A 14 4.34 -9.89 2.65
N TYR A 15 3.91 -11.11 2.38
CA TYR A 15 2.70 -11.69 2.95
C TYR A 15 1.41 -10.87 2.73
N GLY A 16 1.31 -10.17 1.58
CA GLY A 16 0.16 -9.31 1.27
C GLY A 16 0.13 -8.00 2.06
N PHE A 17 1.22 -7.65 2.74
CA PHE A 17 1.39 -6.38 3.45
C PHE A 17 2.56 -5.59 2.85
N TYR A 18 2.32 -4.30 2.67
CA TYR A 18 3.29 -3.35 2.11
C TYR A 18 3.32 -2.12 2.98
N THR A 19 4.51 -1.61 3.27
CA THR A 19 4.64 -0.31 3.93
C THR A 19 5.76 0.50 3.31
N LEU A 20 5.46 1.77 3.06
CA LEU A 20 6.39 2.74 2.52
C LEU A 20 6.49 3.90 3.49
N HIS A 21 7.71 4.21 3.92
CA HIS A 21 8.02 5.39 4.72
C HIS A 21 8.79 6.40 3.87
N ALA A 22 8.18 7.56 3.64
CA ALA A 22 8.71 8.57 2.73
C ALA A 22 9.89 9.32 3.35
N GLY A 23 11.09 9.14 2.79
CA GLY A 23 12.27 9.96 3.10
C GLY A 23 12.27 11.31 2.36
N SER A 24 11.37 11.50 1.40
CA SER A 24 11.20 12.74 0.61
C SER A 24 9.74 12.94 0.20
N PRO A 25 9.27 14.19 0.02
CA PRO A 25 7.91 14.45 -0.43
C PRO A 25 7.72 14.09 -1.92
N GLY A 26 6.46 13.94 -2.34
CA GLY A 26 6.05 13.76 -3.74
C GLY A 26 5.13 12.55 -3.95
N VAL A 27 4.77 12.29 -5.21
CA VAL A 27 3.96 11.14 -5.59
C VAL A 27 4.75 9.84 -5.43
N LYS A 28 4.28 8.98 -4.52
CA LYS A 28 4.80 7.63 -4.31
C LYS A 28 3.90 6.64 -5.01
N THR A 29 4.52 5.64 -5.63
CA THR A 29 3.82 4.63 -6.43
C THR A 29 4.28 3.24 -6.00
N ILE A 30 3.32 2.37 -5.69
CA ILE A 30 3.56 0.95 -5.40
C ILE A 30 2.97 0.14 -6.54
N THR A 31 3.79 -0.72 -7.15
CA THR A 31 3.37 -1.66 -8.20
C THR A 31 3.35 -3.07 -7.63
N PHE A 32 2.24 -3.77 -7.81
CA PHE A 32 2.03 -5.14 -7.36
C PHE A 32 2.41 -6.15 -8.45
N PRO A 33 2.88 -7.35 -8.07
CA PRO A 33 3.25 -8.39 -9.04
C PRO A 33 2.05 -8.94 -9.82
N GLU A 34 0.85 -8.84 -9.25
CA GLU A 34 -0.41 -9.27 -9.86
C GLU A 34 -1.53 -8.28 -9.54
N ALA A 35 -2.61 -8.32 -10.33
CA ALA A 35 -3.79 -7.50 -10.08
C ALA A 35 -4.48 -7.96 -8.79
N THR A 36 -4.63 -7.05 -7.83
CA THR A 36 -5.18 -7.34 -6.49
C THR A 36 -6.02 -6.17 -5.99
N ASP A 37 -6.86 -6.38 -4.97
CA ASP A 37 -7.47 -5.24 -4.27
C ASP A 37 -6.47 -4.72 -3.24
N ALA A 38 -6.41 -3.40 -3.09
CA ALA A 38 -5.51 -2.73 -2.17
C ALA A 38 -6.32 -1.87 -1.20
N VAL A 39 -6.05 -2.03 0.09
CA VAL A 39 -6.73 -1.30 1.17
C VAL A 39 -5.68 -0.61 2.03
N ASP A 40 -5.89 0.68 2.30
CA ASP A 40 -5.10 1.40 3.29
C ASP A 40 -5.44 0.87 4.67
N LEU A 41 -4.42 0.37 5.38
CA LEU A 41 -4.59 -0.37 6.63
C LEU A 41 -5.23 0.48 7.74
N TYR A 42 -4.92 1.79 7.78
CA TYR A 42 -5.32 2.65 8.89
C TYR A 42 -6.68 3.31 8.67
N SER A 43 -6.94 3.76 7.43
CA SER A 43 -8.19 4.41 7.09
C SER A 43 -9.29 3.43 6.69
N GLY A 44 -8.93 2.21 6.27
CA GLY A 44 -9.86 1.28 5.63
C GLY A 44 -10.32 1.76 4.25
N GLU A 45 -9.64 2.73 3.65
CA GLU A 45 -9.92 3.18 2.29
C GLU A 45 -9.55 2.07 1.30
N VAL A 46 -10.47 1.74 0.39
CA VAL A 46 -10.17 0.87 -0.76
C VAL A 46 -9.47 1.72 -1.81
N LEU A 47 -8.16 1.58 -1.88
CA LEU A 47 -7.29 2.31 -2.81
C LEU A 47 -7.50 1.88 -4.27
N GLY A 48 -7.95 0.63 -4.47
CA GLY A 48 -8.31 0.10 -5.78
C GLY A 48 -8.74 -1.37 -5.71
N ARG A 49 -9.49 -1.82 -6.71
CA ARG A 49 -9.88 -3.23 -6.87
C ARG A 49 -9.30 -3.78 -8.17
N LYS A 50 -8.72 -4.98 -8.11
CA LYS A 50 -7.99 -5.63 -9.22
C LYS A 50 -6.98 -4.70 -9.91
N VAL A 51 -6.26 -3.91 -9.11
CA VAL A 51 -5.24 -2.98 -9.60
C VAL A 51 -3.87 -3.61 -9.50
N ASN A 52 -2.98 -3.23 -10.42
CA ASN A 52 -1.57 -3.58 -10.37
C ASN A 52 -0.70 -2.43 -9.82
N GLN A 53 -1.30 -1.26 -9.57
CA GLN A 53 -0.59 -0.08 -9.10
C GLN A 53 -1.50 0.81 -8.27
N VAL A 54 -0.93 1.43 -7.24
CA VAL A 54 -1.54 2.52 -6.47
C VAL A 54 -0.54 3.64 -6.29
N SER A 55 -1.03 4.88 -6.29
CA SER A 55 -0.20 6.07 -6.14
C SER A 55 -0.84 7.07 -5.17
N ARG A 56 0.00 7.77 -4.40
CA ARG A 56 -0.44 8.77 -3.43
C ARG A 56 0.60 9.88 -3.28
N GLU A 57 0.15 11.12 -3.15
CA GLU A 57 1.00 12.24 -2.73
C GLU A 57 1.36 12.07 -1.24
N MET A 58 2.65 12.02 -0.93
CA MET A 58 3.15 11.87 0.44
C MET A 58 4.08 13.02 0.81
N LYS A 59 4.04 13.45 2.07
CA LYS A 59 5.01 14.36 2.66
C LYS A 59 6.21 13.57 3.17
N VAL A 60 7.31 14.28 3.45
CA VAL A 60 8.42 13.69 4.19
C VAL A 60 7.93 13.15 5.54
N PHE A 61 8.40 11.96 5.90
CA PHE A 61 8.03 11.19 7.10
C PHE A 61 6.61 10.64 7.15
N ASP A 62 5.82 10.77 6.08
CA ASP A 62 4.57 10.02 5.99
C ASP A 62 4.85 8.52 5.87
N THR A 63 4.00 7.72 6.50
CA THR A 63 3.99 6.27 6.38
C THR A 63 2.69 5.84 5.73
N TRP A 64 2.79 5.01 4.69
CA TRP A 64 1.65 4.43 4.01
C TRP A 64 1.71 2.91 4.11
N SER A 65 0.69 2.32 4.74
CA SER A 65 0.60 0.88 4.96
C SER A 65 -0.61 0.33 4.23
N ILE A 66 -0.36 -0.68 3.40
CA ILE A 66 -1.34 -1.26 2.48
C ILE A 66 -1.43 -2.76 2.75
N VAL A 67 -2.65 -3.27 2.80
CA VAL A 67 -2.94 -4.70 2.74
C VAL A 67 -3.56 -5.01 1.39
N THR A 68 -3.13 -6.11 0.78
CA THR A 68 -3.69 -6.60 -0.49
C THR A 68 -4.38 -7.93 -0.34
N GLY A 69 -5.43 -8.16 -1.12
CA GLY A 69 -6.23 -9.38 -1.09
C GLY A 69 -7.68 -9.11 -1.45
N ASP A 70 -8.61 -9.86 -0.85
CA ASP A 70 -10.04 -9.59 -0.95
C ASP A 70 -10.39 -8.39 -0.05
N ALA A 71 -10.73 -7.25 -0.65
CA ALA A 71 -10.97 -6.01 0.09
C ALA A 71 -12.07 -6.17 1.15
N ASP A 72 -13.12 -6.94 0.87
CA ASP A 72 -14.26 -7.07 1.77
C ASP A 72 -13.85 -7.87 3.03
N LYS A 73 -13.08 -8.95 2.85
CA LYS A 73 -12.50 -9.71 3.98
C LYS A 73 -11.50 -8.89 4.79
N ILE A 74 -10.68 -8.09 4.11
CA ILE A 74 -9.71 -7.21 4.77
C ILE A 74 -10.45 -6.19 5.65
N LEU A 75 -11.47 -5.53 5.11
CA LEU A 75 -12.26 -4.54 5.85
C LEU A 75 -13.00 -5.16 7.04
N GLU A 76 -13.49 -6.40 6.91
CA GLU A 76 -14.06 -7.14 8.04
C GLU A 76 -13.04 -7.44 9.14
N ALA A 77 -11.80 -7.77 8.76
CA ALA A 77 -10.72 -8.05 9.70
C ALA A 77 -10.24 -6.80 10.43
N ILE A 78 -10.08 -5.68 9.73
CA ILE A 78 -9.62 -4.40 10.31
C ILE A 78 -10.66 -3.80 11.27
N LYS A 79 -11.96 -4.07 11.06
CA LYS A 79 -13.05 -3.58 11.92
C LYS A 79 -13.13 -4.27 13.29
N LYS A 80 -12.44 -5.40 13.49
CA LYS A 80 -12.46 -6.14 14.76
C LYS A 80 -11.25 -5.77 15.59
N PRO A 81 -11.40 -5.01 16.70
CA PRO A 81 -10.35 -4.87 17.71
C PRO A 81 -10.08 -6.19 18.44
#